data_AF-A0A924A439-F1
#
_entry.id   AF-A0A924A439-F1
#
_cell.length_a   1.000
_cell.length_b   1.000
_cell.length_c   1.000
_cell.angle_alpha   90.00
_cell.angle_beta   90.00
_cell.angle_gamma   90.00
#
_symmetry.space_group_name_H-M   'P 1'
#
loop_
_entity.id
_entity.type
_entity.pdbx_description
1 polymer ?
#
loop_
_entity_poly.entity_id
_entity_poly.type
_entity_poly.pdbx_seq_one_letter_code
_entity_poly.pdbx_strand_id
1 'polypeptide(L)'
;AFYDSLHYHRDKISILVLGSGDNGVEHRLNDIKNVHGANYNAYIGYNEQLSHQLYAGADFLLMPSRVEPCGLNQLYSLRYGTIPIVRRVGGLKDTIVDIGDNGFGICFDQTSVYDITDGISRAVGLYADKKNFKAIRKTIMKIDHSWDKAAGEYVELYQILK
;
A
#
# COMPACT_ATOMS: atom_id res chain seq x y z
N ALA A 1 6.92 -10.09 -9.82
CA ALA A 1 6.90 -8.94 -8.90
C ALA A 1 7.35 -9.34 -7.50
N PHE A 2 6.56 -10.09 -6.71
CA PHE A 2 7.04 -10.55 -5.38
C PHE A 2 8.28 -11.44 -5.47
N TYR A 3 8.28 -12.42 -6.38
CA TYR A 3 9.45 -13.26 -6.63
C TYR A 3 10.69 -12.43 -6.98
N ASP A 4 10.57 -11.54 -7.96
CA ASP A 4 11.64 -10.64 -8.40
C ASP A 4 12.13 -9.74 -7.25
N SER A 5 11.21 -9.15 -6.49
CA SER A 5 11.54 -8.25 -5.38
C SER A 5 12.27 -8.98 -4.25
N LEU A 6 11.82 -10.18 -3.88
CA LEU A 6 12.48 -11.03 -2.88
C LEU A 6 13.83 -11.54 -3.36
N HIS A 7 14.00 -11.72 -4.66
CA HIS A 7 15.28 -12.09 -5.27
C HIS A 7 16.27 -10.92 -5.24
N TYR A 8 15.87 -9.74 -5.72
CA TYR A 8 16.75 -8.56 -5.80
C TYR A 8 17.06 -7.94 -4.43
N HIS A 9 16.13 -7.98 -3.47
CA HIS A 9 16.26 -7.38 -2.15
C HIS A 9 16.31 -8.41 -1.03
N ARG A 10 16.96 -9.56 -1.30
CA ARG A 10 17.10 -10.65 -0.34
C ARG A 10 17.59 -10.12 1.01
N ASP A 11 16.94 -10.56 2.09
CA ASP A 11 17.22 -10.22 3.50
C ASP A 11 17.03 -8.74 3.86
N LYS A 12 16.53 -7.91 2.94
CA LYS A 12 16.18 -6.50 3.19
C LYS A 12 14.68 -6.25 3.30
N ILE A 13 13.87 -7.19 2.81
CA ILE A 13 12.41 -7.08 2.81
C ILE A 13 11.78 -8.37 3.33
N SER A 14 10.61 -8.22 3.93
CA SER A 14 9.70 -9.32 4.19
C SER A 14 8.32 -8.97 3.63
N ILE A 15 7.66 -9.94 3.00
CA ILE A 15 6.36 -9.73 2.37
C ILE A 15 5.32 -10.61 3.07
N LEU A 16 4.25 -9.97 3.53
CA LEU A 16 3.10 -10.63 4.14
C LEU A 16 1.87 -10.34 3.28
N VAL A 17 1.15 -11.39 2.90
CA VAL A 17 -0.07 -11.27 2.09
C VAL A 17 -1.26 -11.81 2.89
N LEU A 18 -2.36 -11.08 2.89
CA LEU A 18 -3.66 -11.52 3.40
C LEU A 18 -4.70 -11.26 2.31
N GLY A 19 -5.45 -12.28 1.93
CA GLY A 19 -6.56 -12.13 1.00
C GLY A 19 -7.08 -13.45 0.46
N SER A 20 -8.16 -13.37 -0.30
CA SER A 20 -8.78 -14.51 -0.99
C SER A 20 -9.33 -14.05 -2.33
N GLY A 21 -9.46 -14.95 -3.30
CA GLY A 21 -9.96 -14.62 -4.63
C GLY A 21 -9.79 -15.78 -5.61
N ASP A 22 -9.12 -15.50 -6.74
CA ASP A 22 -8.90 -16.50 -7.79
C ASP A 22 -7.96 -17.62 -7.32
N ASN A 23 -8.42 -18.87 -7.44
CA ASN A 23 -7.67 -20.07 -7.02
C ASN A 23 -6.27 -20.16 -7.67
N GLY A 24 -6.14 -19.74 -8.93
CA GLY A 24 -4.86 -19.76 -9.64
C GLY A 24 -3.86 -18.75 -9.06
N VAL A 25 -4.35 -17.57 -8.64
CA VAL A 25 -3.56 -16.57 -7.93
C VAL A 25 -3.19 -17.05 -6.53
N GLU A 26 -4.15 -17.60 -5.78
CA GLU A 26 -3.92 -18.12 -4.43
C GLU A 26 -2.87 -19.24 -4.40
N HIS A 27 -2.94 -20.17 -5.35
CA HIS A 27 -1.96 -21.24 -5.48
C HIS A 27 -0.56 -20.69 -5.72
N ARG A 28 -0.42 -19.77 -6.70
CA ARG A 28 0.88 -19.14 -7.01
C ARG A 28 1.44 -18.33 -5.83
N LEU A 29 0.59 -17.68 -5.04
CA LEU A 29 1.02 -16.99 -3.82
C LEU A 29 1.55 -17.98 -2.77
N ASN A 30 0.85 -19.10 -2.56
CA ASN A 30 1.35 -20.15 -1.67
C ASN A 30 2.65 -20.77 -2.16
N ASP A 31 2.83 -20.96 -3.47
CA ASP A 31 4.06 -21.54 -4.04
C ASP A 31 5.32 -20.71 -3.73
N ILE A 32 5.20 -19.39 -3.58
CA ILE A 32 6.32 -18.51 -3.22
C ILE A 32 6.90 -18.89 -1.85
N LYS A 33 6.08 -19.41 -0.92
CA LYS A 33 6.55 -19.85 0.42
C LYS A 33 7.60 -20.94 0.32
N ASN A 34 7.48 -21.84 -0.66
CA ASN A 34 8.39 -22.96 -0.84
C ASN A 34 9.81 -22.48 -1.23
N VAL A 35 9.92 -21.29 -1.83
CA VAL A 35 11.19 -20.73 -2.31
C VAL A 35 11.77 -19.66 -1.36
N HIS A 36 10.91 -18.89 -0.70
CA HIS A 36 11.31 -17.71 0.09
C HIS A 36 10.83 -17.72 1.56
N GLY A 37 10.56 -18.90 2.13
CA GLY A 37 9.80 -19.06 3.37
C GLY A 37 10.26 -18.27 4.62
N ALA A 38 11.51 -17.81 4.70
CA ALA A 38 11.96 -16.96 5.81
C ALA A 38 11.50 -15.49 5.68
N ASN A 39 11.37 -14.98 4.45
CA ASN A 39 11.08 -13.57 4.14
C ASN A 39 9.72 -13.39 3.45
N TYR A 40 8.90 -14.44 3.35
CA TYR A 40 7.59 -14.40 2.71
C TYR A 40 6.57 -15.26 3.46
N ASN A 41 5.37 -14.73 3.64
CA ASN A 41 4.21 -15.52 4.06
C ASN A 41 2.92 -15.00 3.42
N ALA A 42 1.94 -15.88 3.29
CA ALA A 42 0.61 -15.57 2.79
C ALA A 42 -0.45 -16.29 3.61
N TYR A 43 -1.49 -15.59 4.03
CA TYR A 43 -2.69 -16.15 4.60
C TYR A 43 -3.81 -16.04 3.56
N ILE A 44 -4.26 -17.19 3.05
CA ILE A 44 -5.35 -17.24 2.09
C ILE A 44 -6.68 -17.35 2.85
N GLY A 45 -7.50 -16.31 2.75
CA GLY A 45 -8.76 -16.19 3.47
C GLY A 45 -9.05 -14.76 3.91
N TYR A 46 -10.16 -14.60 4.62
CA TYR A 46 -10.58 -13.34 5.21
C TYR A 46 -10.35 -13.36 6.72
N ASN A 47 -9.63 -12.36 7.23
CA ASN A 47 -9.44 -12.16 8.67
C ASN A 47 -9.23 -10.66 8.97
N GLU A 48 -10.28 -10.02 9.47
CA GLU A 48 -10.26 -8.59 9.78
C GLU A 48 -9.26 -8.24 10.89
N GLN A 49 -9.21 -9.02 11.96
CA GLN A 49 -8.26 -8.76 13.05
C GLN A 49 -6.80 -8.82 12.55
N LEU A 50 -6.49 -9.80 11.70
CA LEU A 50 -5.17 -9.92 11.09
C LEU A 50 -4.88 -8.76 10.13
N SER A 51 -5.87 -8.27 9.38
CA SER A 51 -5.66 -7.12 8.48
C SER A 51 -5.23 -5.88 9.27
N HIS A 52 -5.87 -5.61 10.41
CA HIS A 52 -5.48 -4.53 11.32
C HIS A 52 -4.07 -4.71 11.90
N GLN A 53 -3.69 -5.95 12.25
CA GLN A 53 -2.34 -6.25 12.72
C GLN A 53 -1.29 -6.04 11.61
N LEU A 54 -1.61 -6.42 10.37
CA LEU A 54 -0.73 -6.19 9.23
C LEU A 54 -0.54 -4.69 8.97
N TYR A 55 -1.61 -3.89 9.01
CA TYR A 55 -1.46 -2.43 8.92
C TYR A 55 -0.60 -1.88 10.06
N ALA A 56 -0.83 -2.29 11.31
CA ALA A 56 -0.04 -1.79 12.44
C ALA A 56 1.43 -2.23 12.44
N GLY A 57 1.71 -3.42 11.90
CA GLY A 57 3.03 -4.05 11.92
C GLY A 57 3.88 -3.78 10.67
N ALA A 58 3.26 -3.42 9.55
CA ALA A 58 3.96 -3.21 8.29
C ALA A 58 4.52 -1.78 8.15
N ASP A 59 5.69 -1.68 7.51
CA ASP A 59 6.29 -0.40 7.11
C ASP A 59 5.63 0.17 5.85
N PHE A 60 5.24 -0.70 4.91
CA PHE A 60 4.68 -0.33 3.62
C PHE A 60 3.46 -1.17 3.25
N LEU A 61 2.55 -0.59 2.47
CA LEU A 61 1.38 -1.26 1.90
C LEU A 61 1.47 -1.22 0.38
N LEU A 62 1.49 -2.36 -0.29
CA LEU A 62 1.47 -2.42 -1.75
C LEU A 62 0.05 -2.55 -2.28
N MET A 63 -0.37 -1.62 -3.15
CA MET A 63 -1.67 -1.65 -3.85
C MET A 63 -1.47 -1.49 -5.37
N PRO A 64 -1.18 -2.59 -6.11
CA PRO A 64 -0.93 -2.55 -7.54
C PRO A 64 -2.23 -2.67 -8.35
N SER A 65 -3.27 -1.95 -7.95
CA SER A 65 -4.62 -2.04 -8.51
C SER A 65 -4.64 -1.71 -10.02
N ARG A 66 -5.37 -2.51 -10.80
CA ARG A 66 -5.66 -2.21 -12.22
C ARG A 66 -6.73 -1.13 -12.36
N VAL A 67 -7.71 -1.16 -11.47
CA VAL A 67 -8.82 -0.20 -11.35
C VAL A 67 -9.07 -0.02 -9.86
N GLU A 68 -9.22 1.22 -9.40
CA GLU A 68 -9.51 1.54 -8.00
C GLU A 68 -10.40 2.78 -7.92
N PRO A 69 -11.72 2.66 -7.71
CA PRO A 69 -12.62 3.82 -7.75
C PRO A 69 -12.41 4.77 -6.56
N CYS A 70 -12.02 4.26 -5.39
CA CYS A 70 -11.76 5.08 -4.21
C CYS A 70 -10.65 4.44 -3.35
N GLY A 71 -10.81 3.17 -2.99
CA GLY A 71 -9.92 2.43 -2.09
C GLY A 71 -10.00 2.94 -0.65
N LEU A 72 -10.24 2.04 0.32
CA LEU A 72 -10.16 2.39 1.75
C LEU A 72 -8.81 2.00 2.37
N ASN A 73 -8.12 1.04 1.77
CA ASN A 73 -6.92 0.44 2.33
C ASN A 73 -5.77 1.44 2.46
N GLN A 74 -5.61 2.35 1.49
CA GLN A 74 -4.61 3.42 1.59
C GLN A 74 -4.95 4.41 2.71
N LEU A 75 -6.24 4.68 2.97
CA LEU A 75 -6.64 5.56 4.07
C LEU A 75 -6.33 4.92 5.43
N TYR A 76 -6.58 3.62 5.57
CA TYR A 76 -6.12 2.86 6.74
C TYR A 76 -4.60 2.89 6.84
N SER A 77 -3.88 2.66 5.75
CA SER A 77 -2.41 2.69 5.75
C SER A 77 -1.86 4.02 6.28
N LEU A 78 -2.39 5.16 5.82
CA LEU A 78 -1.99 6.48 6.31
C LEU A 78 -2.23 6.62 7.82
N ARG A 79 -3.38 6.15 8.31
CA ARG A 79 -3.73 6.19 9.73
C ARG A 79 -2.82 5.35 10.61
N TYR A 80 -2.40 4.17 10.13
CA TYR A 80 -1.47 3.28 10.84
C TYR A 80 0.01 3.67 10.67
N GLY A 81 0.30 4.65 9.81
CA GLY A 81 1.66 5.06 9.48
C GLY A 81 2.38 4.06 8.57
N THR A 82 1.64 3.31 7.76
CA THR A 82 2.15 2.41 6.74
C THR A 82 2.20 3.15 5.41
N ILE A 83 3.40 3.33 4.87
CA ILE A 83 3.59 4.15 3.67
C ILE A 83 3.04 3.40 2.46
N PRO A 84 2.10 3.97 1.69
CA PRO A 84 1.49 3.28 0.56
C PRO A 84 2.41 3.30 -0.67
N ILE A 85 2.53 2.15 -1.33
CA ILE A 85 3.16 1.93 -2.64
C ILE A 85 2.02 1.60 -3.61
N VAL A 86 1.64 2.54 -4.46
CA VAL A 86 0.38 2.49 -5.21
C VAL A 86 0.59 2.70 -6.70
N ARG A 87 -0.32 2.15 -7.49
CA ARG A 87 -0.45 2.59 -8.88
C ARG A 87 -1.25 3.89 -8.96
N ARG A 88 -0.86 4.84 -9.80
CA ARG A 88 -1.62 6.09 -10.06
C ARG A 88 -2.90 5.81 -10.86
N VAL A 89 -3.92 5.28 -10.20
CA VAL A 89 -5.22 4.96 -10.79
C VAL A 89 -6.36 5.36 -9.86
N GLY A 90 -7.42 5.95 -10.43
CA GLY A 90 -8.63 6.39 -9.72
C GLY A 90 -8.33 7.07 -8.39
N GLY A 91 -8.99 6.64 -7.31
CA GLY A 91 -8.87 7.28 -6.00
C GLY A 91 -7.47 7.26 -5.38
N LEU A 92 -6.59 6.33 -5.81
CA LEU A 92 -5.19 6.30 -5.34
C LEU A 92 -4.39 7.50 -5.87
N LYS A 93 -4.68 7.92 -7.11
CA LYS A 93 -4.05 9.10 -7.71
C LYS A 93 -4.44 10.39 -6.99
N ASP A 94 -5.69 10.45 -6.51
CA ASP A 94 -6.24 11.63 -5.84
C ASP A 94 -5.80 11.72 -4.37
N THR A 95 -5.51 10.57 -3.74
CA THR A 95 -5.16 10.50 -2.31
C THR A 95 -3.67 10.44 -2.04
N ILE A 96 -2.86 9.86 -2.93
CA ILE A 96 -1.43 9.62 -2.69
C ILE A 96 -0.56 10.42 -3.67
N VAL A 97 0.28 11.29 -3.10
CA VAL A 97 1.30 12.03 -3.85
C VAL A 97 2.66 11.33 -3.68
N ASP A 98 3.40 11.19 -4.77
CA ASP A 98 4.70 10.51 -4.77
C ASP A 98 5.77 11.32 -4.02
N ILE A 99 6.67 10.64 -3.32
CA ILE A 99 7.80 11.27 -2.60
C ILE A 99 8.72 12.12 -3.49
N GLY A 100 8.84 11.81 -4.78
CA GLY A 100 9.57 12.60 -5.76
C GLY A 100 8.88 13.92 -6.11
N ASP A 101 7.57 13.99 -5.91
CA ASP A 101 6.72 15.17 -6.13
C ASP A 101 6.42 15.91 -4.82
N ASN A 102 7.34 15.84 -3.83
CA ASN A 102 7.15 16.34 -2.46
C ASN A 102 5.93 15.74 -1.72
N GLY A 103 5.54 14.53 -2.09
CA GLY A 103 4.47 13.77 -1.45
C GLY A 103 4.92 12.89 -0.31
N PHE A 104 4.18 11.80 -0.10
CA PHE A 104 4.31 10.94 1.08
C PHE A 104 4.06 9.45 0.80
N GLY A 105 3.77 9.06 -0.44
CA GLY A 105 3.69 7.67 -0.88
C GLY A 105 4.66 7.39 -2.03
N ILE A 106 4.68 6.14 -2.48
CA ILE A 106 5.43 5.75 -3.67
C ILE A 106 4.43 5.39 -4.75
N CYS A 107 4.50 6.09 -5.87
CA CYS A 107 3.58 5.91 -6.98
C CYS A 107 4.30 5.35 -8.20
N PHE A 108 3.62 4.48 -8.93
CA PHE A 108 4.05 3.98 -10.23
C PHE A 108 2.86 3.95 -11.21
N ASP A 109 3.13 3.82 -12.51
CA ASP A 109 2.11 4.07 -13.54
C ASP A 109 1.63 2.79 -14.22
N GLN A 110 2.53 1.85 -14.50
CA GLN A 110 2.18 0.62 -15.22
C GLN A 110 1.90 -0.54 -14.26
N THR A 111 1.06 -1.49 -14.67
CA THR A 111 0.89 -2.76 -13.95
C THR A 111 1.96 -3.79 -14.32
N SER A 112 3.12 -3.32 -14.76
CA SER A 112 4.22 -4.16 -15.19
C SER A 112 4.92 -4.75 -13.96
N VAL A 113 5.55 -5.91 -14.12
CA VAL A 113 6.39 -6.47 -13.04
C VAL A 113 7.53 -5.53 -12.68
N TYR A 114 8.08 -4.83 -13.68
CA TYR A 114 9.16 -3.88 -13.53
C TYR A 114 8.75 -2.70 -12.63
N ASP A 115 7.66 -2.01 -12.94
CA ASP A 115 7.20 -0.83 -12.18
C ASP A 115 6.90 -1.16 -10.72
N ILE A 116 6.26 -2.31 -10.47
CA ILE A 116 5.97 -2.75 -9.10
C ILE A 116 7.27 -3.03 -8.34
N THR A 117 8.23 -3.69 -8.99
CA THR A 117 9.53 -4.03 -8.39
C THR A 117 10.39 -2.77 -8.17
N ASP A 118 10.31 -1.78 -9.07
CA ASP A 118 10.93 -0.47 -8.90
C ASP A 118 10.32 0.29 -7.72
N GLY A 119 8.99 0.32 -7.61
CA GLY A 119 8.30 0.89 -6.45
C GLY A 119 8.74 0.28 -5.12
N ILE A 120 8.90 -1.05 -5.07
CA ILE A 120 9.44 -1.74 -3.90
C ILE A 120 10.92 -1.36 -3.66
N SER A 121 11.72 -1.24 -4.72
CA SER A 121 13.13 -0.81 -4.61
C SER A 121 13.25 0.61 -4.05
N ARG A 122 12.38 1.53 -4.47
CA ARG A 122 12.27 2.89 -3.92
C ARG A 122 11.88 2.86 -2.44
N ALA A 123 11.01 1.94 -2.03
CA ALA A 123 10.63 1.75 -0.64
C ALA A 123 11.80 1.26 0.22
N VAL A 124 12.60 0.32 -0.28
CA VAL A 124 13.85 -0.13 0.39
C VAL A 124 14.82 1.04 0.56
N GLY A 125 15.00 1.86 -0.49
CA GLY A 125 15.83 3.06 -0.42
C GLY A 125 15.33 4.07 0.62
N LEU A 126 14.03 4.35 0.63
CA LEU A 126 13.41 5.23 1.63
C LEU A 126 13.58 4.68 3.05
N TYR A 127 13.37 3.37 3.23
CA TYR A 127 13.51 2.73 4.54
C TYR A 127 14.95 2.77 5.08
N ALA A 128 15.95 2.76 4.19
CA ALA A 128 17.35 2.93 4.56
C ALA A 128 17.62 4.34 5.12
N ASP A 129 16.97 5.38 4.58
CA ASP A 129 16.94 6.72 5.17
C ASP A 129 15.92 6.80 6.32
N LYS A 130 16.33 6.30 7.49
CA LYS A 130 15.50 6.28 8.70
C LYS A 130 14.99 7.65 9.13
N LYS A 131 15.69 8.73 8.80
CA LYS A 131 15.28 10.09 9.16
C LYS A 131 14.09 10.50 8.30
N ASN A 132 14.23 10.36 6.98
CA ASN A 132 13.17 10.71 6.04
C ASN A 132 11.95 9.78 6.20
N PHE A 133 12.18 8.47 6.31
CA PHE A 133 11.11 7.49 6.55
C PHE A 133 10.26 7.85 7.78
N LYS A 134 10.89 8.16 8.92
CA LYS A 134 10.16 8.58 10.14
C LYS A 134 9.44 9.92 9.98
N ALA A 135 9.99 10.85 9.20
CA ALA A 135 9.36 12.12 8.92
C ALA A 135 8.09 11.93 8.10
N ILE A 136 8.17 11.21 6.98
CA ILE A 136 7.01 10.88 6.13
C ILE A 136 5.96 10.12 6.94
N ARG A 137 6.38 9.12 7.71
CA ARG A 137 5.47 8.35 8.56
C ARG A 137 4.69 9.23 9.54
N LYS A 138 5.33 10.23 10.15
CA LYS A 138 4.65 11.21 11.02
C LYS A 138 3.70 12.13 10.24
N THR A 139 4.05 12.49 9.01
CA THR A 139 3.18 13.31 8.14
C THR A 139 1.91 12.56 7.77
N ILE A 140 2.02 11.32 7.29
CA ILE A 140 0.86 10.55 6.84
C ILE A 140 -0.16 10.30 7.94
N MET A 141 0.29 10.06 9.18
CA MET A 141 -0.60 9.82 10.32
C MET A 141 -1.41 11.07 10.74
N LYS A 142 -1.02 12.26 10.26
CA LYS A 142 -1.73 13.53 10.52
C LYS A 142 -2.72 13.89 9.41
N ILE A 143 -2.73 13.17 8.30
CA ILE A 143 -3.65 13.46 7.20
C ILE A 143 -5.06 13.10 7.65
N ASP A 144 -5.96 14.08 7.59
CA ASP A 144 -7.36 13.90 7.97
C ASP A 144 -8.19 13.44 6.76
N HIS A 145 -8.64 12.19 6.84
CA HIS A 145 -9.60 11.55 5.93
C HIS A 145 -10.87 11.11 6.69
N SER A 146 -11.26 11.87 7.73
CA SER A 146 -12.47 11.60 8.50
C SER A 146 -13.75 11.72 7.67
N TRP A 147 -14.77 10.97 8.07
CA TRP A 147 -16.11 11.06 7.49
C TRP A 147 -16.74 12.43 7.70
N ASP A 148 -16.41 13.13 8.80
CA ASP A 148 -16.92 14.47 9.08
C ASP A 148 -16.49 15.47 7.99
N LYS A 149 -15.24 15.36 7.53
CA LYS A 149 -14.72 16.18 6.43
C LYS A 149 -15.48 15.91 5.13
N ALA A 150 -15.64 14.63 4.77
CA ALA A 150 -16.40 14.26 3.57
C ALA A 150 -17.87 14.69 3.65
N ALA A 151 -18.51 14.54 4.81
CA ALA A 151 -19.88 14.99 5.04
C ALA A 151 -20.05 16.50 4.86
N GLY A 152 -19.05 17.30 5.25
CA GLY A 152 -19.04 18.74 5.00
C GLY A 152 -19.16 19.10 3.52
N GLU A 153 -18.38 18.45 2.66
CA GLU A 153 -18.42 18.67 1.20
C GLU A 153 -19.80 18.30 0.61
N TYR A 154 -20.44 17.24 1.11
CA TYR A 154 -21.80 16.88 0.70
C TYR A 154 -22.84 17.89 1.18
N VAL A 155 -22.71 18.44 2.39
CA VAL A 155 -23.61 19.47 2.91
C VAL A 155 -23.55 20.72 2.04
N GLU A 156 -22.36 21.16 1.64
CA GLU A 156 -22.16 22.30 0.74
C GLU A 156 -22.84 22.04 -0.62
N LEU A 157 -22.63 20.86 -1.21
CA LEU A 157 -23.28 20.48 -2.46
C LEU A 157 -24.82 20.51 -2.34
N TYR A 158 -25.37 19.97 -1.26
CA TYR A 158 -26.82 20.01 -1.01
C TYR A 158 -27.37 21.42 -0.80
N GLN A 159 -26.56 22.36 -0.31
CA GLN A 159 -26.96 23.77 -0.20
C GLN A 159 -27.00 24.46 -1.57
N ILE A 160 -26.11 24.10 -2.49
CA ILE A 160 -26.09 24.66 -3.86
C ILE A 160 -27.30 24.19 -4.69
N LEU A 161 -27.82 23.01 -4.40
CA LEU A 161 -28.97 22.41 -5.09
C LEU A 161 -30.34 22.85 -4.52
N LYS A 162 -30.35 23.68 -3.46
CA LYS A 162 -31.56 24.31 -2.92
C LYS A 162 -31.83 25.65 -3.60
#